data_AF-A0A844IPH7-F1
#
_entry.id   AF-A0A844IPH7-F1
#
_cell.length_a   1.000
_cell.length_b   1.000
_cell.length_c   1.000
_cell.angle_alpha   90.00
_cell.angle_beta   90.00
_cell.angle_gamma   90.00
#
_symmetry.space_group_name_H-M   'P 1'
#
loop_
_entity.id
_entity.type
_entity.pdbx_description
1 polymer ?
#
loop_
_entity_poly.entity_id
_entity_poly.type
_entity_poly.pdbx_seq_one_letter_code
_entity_poly.pdbx_strand_id
1 'polypeptide(L)'
;GERIDDLEEEVIVNPSQQTLQKIYQIRRELLQLRRAIWPQRDAINSLIRDGSELISDDVRIYLRDCYDHAVQVMDIVETYRELVAGLMDVYLSAISNKMNEIMKLLTVVSSIFIPLTFIAGVYGMNFNTEKSPHNMPELNWYWGYPLCLGVMALVAISLLYFFWRRGWLTNSVNFQKDIHR
;
A
#
# COMPACT_ATOMS: atom_id res chain seq x y z
N GLY A 1 -2.46 -20.60 9.87
CA GLY A 1 -2.98 -19.73 10.93
C GLY A 1 -1.98 -18.62 11.13
N GLU A 2 -1.26 -18.64 12.25
CA GLU A 2 -0.36 -17.57 12.74
C GLU A 2 0.42 -16.79 11.66
N ARG A 3 1.17 -17.46 10.77
CA ARG A 3 1.92 -16.78 9.69
C ARG A 3 1.05 -15.93 8.74
N ILE A 4 -0.21 -16.29 8.53
CA ILE A 4 -1.17 -15.55 7.69
C ILE A 4 -1.69 -14.34 8.47
N ASP A 5 -1.98 -14.53 9.77
CA ASP A 5 -2.47 -13.47 10.66
C ASP A 5 -1.40 -12.38 10.84
N ASP A 6 -0.13 -12.78 11.06
CA ASP A 6 1.02 -11.86 11.12
C ASP A 6 1.18 -11.07 9.80
N LEU A 7 0.91 -11.71 8.67
CA LEU A 7 0.98 -11.06 7.35
C LEU A 7 -0.15 -10.07 7.13
N GLU A 8 -1.33 -10.34 7.67
CA GLU A 8 -2.45 -9.40 7.61
C GLU A 8 -2.08 -8.08 8.28
N GLU A 9 -1.50 -8.14 9.47
CA GLU A 9 -1.02 -6.97 10.19
C GLU A 9 0.12 -6.26 9.43
N GLU A 10 1.10 -7.01 8.91
CA GLU A 10 2.23 -6.45 8.16
C GLU A 10 1.78 -5.69 6.90
N VAL A 11 0.80 -6.25 6.16
CA VAL A 11 0.25 -5.64 4.94
C VAL A 11 -0.44 -4.30 5.22
N ILE A 12 -1.13 -4.19 6.36
CA ILE A 12 -1.86 -2.98 6.75
C ILE A 12 -0.91 -1.89 7.25
N VAL A 13 0.06 -2.26 8.09
CA VAL A 13 0.93 -1.30 8.78
C VAL A 13 2.05 -0.79 7.87
N ASN A 14 2.79 -1.70 7.23
CA ASN A 14 3.98 -1.34 6.47
C ASN A 14 4.18 -2.30 5.27
N PRO A 15 3.39 -2.12 4.19
CA PRO A 15 3.52 -2.97 3.02
C PRO A 15 4.90 -2.76 2.37
N SER A 16 5.63 -3.87 2.20
CA SER A 16 6.95 -3.89 1.59
C SER A 16 7.05 -4.96 0.50
N GLN A 17 8.11 -4.88 -0.31
CA GLN A 17 8.40 -5.92 -1.31
C GLN A 17 8.63 -7.30 -0.65
N GLN A 18 9.11 -7.34 0.59
CA GLN A 18 9.29 -8.58 1.35
C GLN A 18 7.94 -9.19 1.74
N THR A 19 6.96 -8.35 2.10
CA THR A 19 5.59 -8.75 2.42
C THR A 19 4.96 -9.48 1.22
N LEU A 20 5.13 -8.94 0.01
CA LEU A 20 4.68 -9.58 -1.23
C LEU A 20 5.31 -10.97 -1.44
N GLN A 21 6.62 -11.10 -1.19
CA GLN A 21 7.32 -12.39 -1.30
C GLN A 21 6.77 -13.42 -0.31
N LYS A 22 6.50 -13.02 0.94
CA LYS A 22 5.90 -13.88 1.97
C LYS A 22 4.49 -14.36 1.55
N ILE A 23 3.66 -13.47 1.00
CA ILE A 23 2.32 -13.84 0.46
C ILE A 23 2.46 -14.91 -0.63
N TYR A 24 3.36 -14.72 -1.60
CA TYR A 24 3.61 -15.70 -2.66
C TYR A 24 4.13 -17.03 -2.12
N GLN A 25 5.00 -16.98 -1.11
CA GLN A 25 5.54 -18.18 -0.48
C GLN A 25 4.44 -19.01 0.18
N ILE A 26 3.57 -18.40 1.00
CA ILE A 26 2.44 -19.11 1.63
C ILE A 26 1.50 -19.67 0.57
N ARG A 27 1.17 -18.89 -0.47
CA ARG A 27 0.33 -19.37 -1.58
C ARG A 27 0.91 -20.64 -2.21
N ARG A 28 2.23 -20.71 -2.39
CA ARG A 28 2.92 -21.86 -2.95
C ARG A 28 2.91 -23.06 -1.99
N GLU A 29 3.14 -22.83 -0.71
CA GLU A 29 3.09 -23.87 0.34
C GLU A 29 1.67 -24.48 0.45
N LEU A 30 0.61 -23.66 0.43
CA LEU A 30 -0.78 -24.14 0.42
C LEU A 30 -1.10 -24.98 -0.82
N LEU A 31 -0.59 -24.58 -1.99
CA LEU A 31 -0.77 -25.35 -3.22
C LEU A 31 -0.04 -26.71 -3.15
N GLN A 32 1.15 -26.75 -2.56
CA GLN A 32 1.89 -27.98 -2.33
C GLN A 32 1.13 -28.91 -1.37
N LEU A 33 0.60 -28.37 -0.28
CA LEU A 33 -0.20 -29.12 0.69
C LEU A 33 -1.45 -29.72 0.04
N ARG A 34 -2.19 -28.93 -0.76
CA ARG A 34 -3.34 -29.41 -1.53
C ARG A 34 -2.97 -30.56 -2.47
N ARG A 35 -1.85 -30.43 -3.20
CA ARG A 35 -1.35 -31.46 -4.13
C ARG A 35 -0.90 -32.74 -3.41
N ALA A 36 -0.50 -32.67 -2.15
CA ALA A 36 -0.10 -33.83 -1.35
C ALA A 36 -1.32 -34.54 -0.73
N ILE A 37 -2.32 -33.80 -0.25
CA ILE A 37 -3.49 -34.36 0.44
C ILE A 37 -4.51 -34.96 -0.53
N TRP A 38 -4.69 -34.35 -1.70
CA TRP A 38 -5.70 -34.82 -2.67
C TRP A 38 -5.50 -36.29 -3.07
N PRO A 39 -4.30 -36.73 -3.50
CA PRO A 39 -4.07 -38.15 -3.83
C PRO A 39 -4.23 -39.08 -2.63
N GLN A 40 -3.89 -38.64 -1.42
CA GLN A 40 -4.06 -39.42 -0.20
C GLN A 40 -5.54 -39.64 0.10
N ARG A 41 -6.38 -38.60 -0.01
CA ARG A 41 -7.83 -38.74 0.13
C ARG A 41 -8.39 -39.74 -0.88
N ASP A 42 -7.98 -39.63 -2.14
CA ASP A 42 -8.49 -40.50 -3.20
C ASP A 42 -8.05 -41.97 -2.99
N ALA A 43 -6.82 -42.21 -2.53
CA ALA A 43 -6.33 -43.53 -2.17
C ALA A 43 -7.11 -44.14 -0.99
N ILE A 44 -7.34 -43.37 0.08
CA ILE A 44 -8.14 -43.81 1.24
C ILE A 44 -9.58 -44.11 0.82
N ASN A 45 -10.18 -43.30 -0.05
CA ASN A 45 -11.54 -43.53 -0.56
C ASN A 45 -11.64 -44.80 -1.41
N SER A 46 -10.63 -45.12 -2.24
CA SER A 46 -10.57 -46.39 -2.96
C SER A 46 -10.45 -47.58 -2.00
N LEU A 47 -9.59 -47.50 -0.98
CA LEU A 47 -9.49 -48.53 0.07
C LEU A 47 -10.82 -48.77 0.81
N ILE A 48 -11.57 -47.70 1.11
CA ILE A 48 -12.89 -47.79 1.75
C ILE A 48 -13.92 -48.42 0.80
N ARG A 49 -13.91 -48.11 -0.50
CA ARG A 49 -14.93 -48.58 -1.45
C ARG A 49 -14.67 -50.00 -1.93
N ASP A 50 -13.45 -50.30 -2.32
CA ASP A 50 -13.10 -51.53 -3.05
C ASP A 50 -13.06 -52.78 -2.14
N GLY A 51 -13.03 -52.59 -0.81
CA GLY A 51 -13.32 -53.65 0.17
C GLY A 51 -12.57 -54.96 -0.09
N SER A 52 -11.28 -55.00 0.23
CA SER A 52 -10.50 -56.25 0.17
C SER A 52 -10.87 -57.21 1.30
N GLU A 53 -10.87 -58.52 1.05
CA GLU A 53 -10.96 -59.56 2.11
C GLU A 53 -9.86 -59.43 3.18
N LEU A 54 -8.78 -58.69 2.89
CA LEU A 54 -7.68 -58.38 3.82
C LEU A 54 -8.01 -57.22 4.77
N ILE A 55 -9.09 -56.46 4.56
CA ILE A 55 -9.49 -55.31 5.36
C ILE A 55 -10.74 -55.66 6.16
N SER A 56 -10.56 -55.87 7.48
CA SER A 56 -11.68 -56.09 8.39
C SER A 56 -12.53 -54.83 8.57
N ASP A 57 -13.78 -55.02 8.99
CA ASP A 57 -14.73 -53.93 9.24
C ASP A 57 -14.23 -52.90 10.27
N ASP A 58 -13.48 -53.34 11.28
CA ASP A 58 -12.85 -52.44 12.26
C ASP A 58 -11.84 -51.49 11.59
N VAL A 59 -11.02 -51.99 10.66
CA VAL A 59 -10.03 -51.18 9.92
C VAL A 59 -10.72 -50.16 9.01
N ARG A 60 -11.89 -50.51 8.45
CA ARG A 60 -12.70 -49.61 7.63
C ARG A 60 -13.21 -48.40 8.42
N ILE A 61 -13.46 -48.55 9.74
CA ILE A 61 -13.84 -47.43 10.62
C ILE A 61 -12.68 -46.44 10.75
N TYR A 62 -11.46 -46.93 11.04
CA TYR A 62 -10.27 -46.08 11.12
C TYR A 62 -9.94 -45.39 9.78
N LEU A 63 -10.12 -46.08 8.65
CA LEU A 63 -9.93 -45.48 7.33
C LEU A 63 -10.93 -44.35 7.06
N ARG A 64 -12.18 -44.50 7.51
CA ARG A 64 -13.20 -43.44 7.39
C ARG A 64 -12.82 -42.20 8.20
N ASP A 65 -12.34 -42.37 9.42
CA ASP A 65 -11.86 -41.27 10.25
C ASP A 65 -10.69 -40.52 9.58
N CYS A 66 -9.71 -41.25 9.04
CA CYS A 66 -8.62 -40.67 8.23
C CYS A 66 -9.13 -39.92 6.99
N TYR A 67 -10.17 -40.44 6.32
CA TYR A 67 -10.80 -39.78 5.18
C TYR A 67 -11.46 -38.46 5.60
N ASP A 68 -12.24 -38.49 6.68
CA ASP A 68 -12.94 -37.32 7.21
C ASP A 68 -11.93 -36.23 7.62
N HIS A 69 -10.84 -36.61 8.28
CA HIS A 69 -9.73 -35.70 8.56
C HIS A 69 -9.06 -35.15 7.30
N ALA A 70 -8.83 -35.97 6.27
CA ALA A 70 -8.26 -35.49 5.00
C ALA A 70 -9.16 -34.47 4.30
N VAL A 71 -10.48 -34.67 4.36
CA VAL A 71 -11.48 -33.70 3.86
C VAL A 71 -11.43 -32.41 4.67
N GLN A 72 -11.45 -32.51 6.01
CA GLN A 72 -11.38 -31.35 6.90
C GLN A 72 -10.12 -30.50 6.65
N VAL A 73 -8.96 -31.14 6.47
CA VAL A 73 -7.71 -30.41 6.17
C VAL A 73 -7.79 -29.75 4.79
N MET A 74 -8.41 -30.39 3.79
CA MET A 74 -8.62 -29.76 2.47
C MET A 74 -9.48 -28.50 2.56
N ASP A 75 -10.55 -28.52 3.35
CA ASP A 75 -11.42 -27.35 3.55
C ASP A 75 -10.66 -26.20 4.24
N ILE A 76 -9.83 -26.53 5.24
CA ILE A 76 -8.94 -25.55 5.91
C ILE A 76 -7.94 -24.97 4.91
N VAL A 77 -7.34 -25.79 4.05
CA VAL A 77 -6.40 -25.33 3.02
C VAL A 77 -7.09 -24.40 2.03
N GLU A 78 -8.31 -24.71 1.61
CA GLU A 78 -9.03 -23.83 0.68
C GLU A 78 -9.39 -22.49 1.36
N THR A 79 -9.83 -22.53 2.62
CA THR A 79 -10.07 -21.32 3.43
C THR A 79 -8.81 -20.44 3.50
N TYR A 80 -7.64 -21.02 3.78
CA TYR A 80 -6.39 -20.26 3.79
C TYR A 80 -5.99 -19.74 2.41
N ARG A 81 -6.33 -20.44 1.33
CA ARG A 81 -6.07 -19.94 -0.02
C ARG A 81 -6.93 -18.72 -0.36
N GLU A 82 -8.18 -18.71 0.08
CA GLU A 82 -9.07 -17.54 -0.06
C GLU A 82 -8.54 -16.35 0.76
N LEU A 83 -8.13 -16.57 2.01
CA LEU A 83 -7.53 -15.53 2.84
C LEU A 83 -6.26 -14.94 2.22
N VAL A 84 -5.34 -15.79 1.74
CA VAL A 84 -4.11 -15.33 1.07
C VAL A 84 -4.40 -14.60 -0.23
N ALA A 85 -5.47 -14.94 -0.95
CA ALA A 85 -5.91 -14.17 -2.11
C ALA A 85 -6.40 -12.78 -1.69
N GLY A 86 -7.22 -12.69 -0.64
CA GLY A 86 -7.65 -11.41 -0.06
C GLY A 86 -6.49 -10.53 0.40
N LEU A 87 -5.46 -11.12 1.02
CA LEU A 87 -4.25 -10.39 1.42
C LEU A 87 -3.52 -9.71 0.25
N MET A 88 -3.53 -10.32 -0.93
CA MET A 88 -2.95 -9.69 -2.12
C MET A 88 -3.72 -8.41 -2.51
N ASP A 89 -5.06 -8.46 -2.46
CA ASP A 89 -5.89 -7.31 -2.79
C ASP A 89 -5.72 -6.19 -1.76
N VAL A 90 -5.63 -6.54 -0.47
CA VAL A 90 -5.32 -5.58 0.61
C VAL A 90 -3.95 -4.97 0.39
N TYR A 91 -2.92 -5.76 0.04
CA TYR A 91 -1.57 -5.27 -0.26
C TYR A 91 -1.56 -4.27 -1.42
N LEU A 92 -2.25 -4.57 -2.52
CA LEU A 92 -2.36 -3.64 -3.64
C LEU A 92 -3.06 -2.34 -3.25
N SER A 93 -4.11 -2.44 -2.44
CA SER A 93 -4.82 -1.27 -1.90
C SER A 93 -3.92 -0.43 -0.99
N ALA A 94 -3.17 -1.06 -0.10
CA ALA A 94 -2.24 -0.38 0.81
C ALA A 94 -1.10 0.35 0.06
N ILE A 95 -0.50 -0.30 -0.94
CA ILE A 95 0.51 0.32 -1.81
C ILE A 95 -0.09 1.50 -2.60
N SER A 96 -1.30 1.34 -3.14
CA SER A 96 -1.99 2.43 -3.86
C SER A 96 -2.28 3.63 -2.96
N ASN A 97 -2.72 3.38 -1.72
CA ASN A 97 -2.95 4.42 -0.73
C ASN A 97 -1.65 5.15 -0.37
N LYS A 98 -0.57 4.42 -0.11
CA LYS A 98 0.76 4.99 0.15
C LYS A 98 1.26 5.83 -1.03
N MET A 99 1.07 5.35 -2.26
CA MET A 99 1.41 6.13 -3.46
C MET A 99 0.58 7.41 -3.56
N ASN A 100 -0.74 7.33 -3.31
CA ASN A 100 -1.62 8.49 -3.30
C ASN A 100 -1.19 9.52 -2.25
N GLU A 101 -0.72 9.09 -1.08
CA GLU A 101 -0.19 9.98 -0.04
C GLU A 101 1.11 10.65 -0.44
N ILE A 102 2.07 9.89 -0.99
CA ILE A 102 3.33 10.44 -1.50
C ILE A 102 3.06 11.48 -2.59
N MET A 103 2.15 11.18 -3.52
CA MET A 103 1.76 12.10 -4.58
C MET A 103 1.10 13.36 -4.03
N LYS A 104 0.23 13.25 -3.01
CA LYS A 104 -0.35 14.42 -2.33
C LYS A 104 0.74 15.30 -1.73
N LEU A 105 1.71 14.72 -1.02
CA LEU A 105 2.80 15.48 -0.41
C LEU A 105 3.62 16.22 -1.47
N LEU A 106 4.05 15.51 -2.52
CA LEU A 106 4.82 16.12 -3.61
C LEU A 106 4.02 17.25 -4.30
N THR A 107 2.72 17.06 -4.48
CA THR A 107 1.82 18.07 -5.08
C THR A 107 1.72 19.31 -4.20
N VAL A 108 1.52 19.15 -2.89
CA VAL A 108 1.43 20.27 -1.95
C VAL A 108 2.73 21.07 -1.97
N VAL A 109 3.88 20.41 -1.81
CA VAL A 109 5.20 21.05 -1.85
C VAL A 109 5.40 21.79 -3.18
N SER A 110 5.18 21.12 -4.32
CA SER A 110 5.38 21.71 -5.64
C SER A 110 4.45 22.89 -5.89
N SER A 111 3.18 22.81 -5.51
CA SER A 111 2.20 23.88 -5.71
C SER A 111 2.56 25.18 -4.97
N ILE A 112 3.30 25.08 -3.86
CA ILE A 112 3.82 26.24 -3.13
C ILE A 112 5.10 26.76 -3.80
N PHE A 113 6.04 25.88 -4.12
CA PHE A 113 7.34 26.31 -4.66
C PHE A 113 7.27 26.84 -6.09
N ILE A 114 6.41 26.29 -6.96
CA ILE A 114 6.31 26.71 -8.37
C ILE A 114 6.01 28.21 -8.52
N PRO A 115 4.92 28.77 -7.93
CA PRO A 115 4.62 30.19 -8.05
C PRO A 115 5.66 31.07 -7.34
N LEU A 116 6.19 30.63 -6.19
CA LEU A 116 7.23 31.37 -5.47
C LEU A 116 8.51 31.47 -6.30
N THR A 117 8.94 30.36 -6.91
CA THR A 117 10.12 30.29 -7.77
C THR A 117 9.90 31.10 -9.05
N PHE A 118 8.68 31.10 -9.60
CA PHE A 118 8.34 31.93 -10.75
C PHE A 118 8.49 33.42 -10.43
N ILE A 119 7.92 33.90 -9.31
CA ILE A 119 8.04 35.31 -8.91
C ILE A 119 9.50 35.66 -8.63
N ALA A 120 10.24 34.81 -7.91
CA ALA A 120 11.66 35.01 -7.63
C ALA A 120 12.50 35.01 -8.92
N GLY A 121 12.16 34.15 -9.88
CA GLY A 121 12.79 34.08 -11.20
C GLY A 121 12.56 35.35 -12.01
N VAL A 122 11.32 35.84 -12.08
CA VAL A 122 10.98 37.11 -12.74
C VAL A 122 11.76 38.26 -12.10
N TYR A 123 11.77 38.37 -10.76
CA TYR A 123 12.50 39.43 -10.05
C TYR A 123 14.04 39.25 -10.10
N GLY A 124 14.54 38.06 -10.41
CA GLY A 124 15.97 37.77 -10.61
C GLY A 124 16.48 38.06 -12.02
N MET A 125 15.61 38.43 -12.95
CA MET A 125 16.01 38.82 -14.31
C MET A 125 16.63 40.23 -14.31
N ASN A 126 17.70 40.42 -15.08
CA ASN A 126 18.40 41.71 -15.22
C ASN A 126 17.58 42.69 -16.09
N PHE A 127 16.57 43.32 -15.52
CA PHE A 127 15.82 44.39 -16.19
C PHE A 127 16.56 45.72 -16.06
N ASN A 128 16.82 46.37 -17.20
CA ASN A 128 17.47 47.67 -17.25
C ASN A 128 16.41 48.78 -17.33
N THR A 129 16.19 49.48 -16.21
CA THR A 129 15.23 50.58 -16.03
C THR A 129 15.60 51.84 -16.81
N GLU A 130 16.87 51.97 -17.25
CA GLU A 130 17.34 53.14 -18.01
C GLU A 130 16.95 53.13 -19.50
N LYS A 131 16.66 51.94 -20.08
CA LYS A 131 16.35 51.80 -21.52
C LYS A 131 14.85 51.84 -21.86
N SER A 132 13.97 51.62 -20.90
CA SER A 132 12.51 51.74 -21.09
C SER A 132 11.84 52.02 -19.75
N PRO A 133 11.07 53.13 -19.59
CA PRO A 133 10.34 53.42 -18.35
C PRO A 133 9.22 52.41 -18.05
N HIS A 134 8.90 51.50 -18.98
CA HIS A 134 7.98 50.39 -18.79
C HIS A 134 8.68 49.07 -18.39
N ASN A 135 10.02 49.01 -18.40
CA ASN A 135 10.75 47.87 -17.84
C ASN A 135 10.67 47.96 -16.31
N MET A 136 9.66 47.32 -15.73
CA MET A 136 9.55 47.05 -14.29
C MET A 136 9.66 48.31 -13.40
N PRO A 137 8.67 49.22 -13.44
CA PRO A 137 8.68 50.47 -12.65
C PRO A 137 8.74 50.26 -11.13
N GLU A 138 8.39 49.05 -10.65
CA GLU A 138 8.42 48.62 -9.25
C GLU A 138 9.85 48.48 -8.69
N LEU A 139 10.87 48.32 -9.55
CA LEU A 139 12.25 48.05 -9.14
C LEU A 139 12.95 49.26 -8.48
N ASN A 140 12.56 50.48 -8.87
CA ASN A 140 13.07 51.72 -8.30
C ASN A 140 12.24 52.21 -7.08
N TRP A 141 11.21 51.46 -6.69
CA TRP A 141 10.35 51.84 -5.57
C TRP A 141 10.88 51.23 -4.27
N TYR A 142 11.08 52.08 -3.24
CA TYR A 142 11.56 51.66 -1.91
C TYR A 142 10.75 50.49 -1.30
N TRP A 143 9.46 50.39 -1.65
CA TRP A 143 8.55 49.33 -1.16
C TRP A 143 8.36 48.15 -2.11
N GLY A 144 8.96 48.15 -3.31
CA GLY A 144 8.77 47.09 -4.30
C GLY A 144 9.24 45.71 -3.81
N TYR A 145 10.42 45.65 -3.19
CA TYR A 145 10.96 44.41 -2.63
C TYR A 145 10.15 43.88 -1.43
N PRO A 146 9.80 44.69 -0.41
CA PRO A 146 8.89 44.27 0.66
C PRO A 146 7.50 43.83 0.17
N LEU A 147 6.93 44.53 -0.82
CA LEU A 147 5.60 44.20 -1.36
C LEU A 147 5.63 42.87 -2.10
N CYS A 148 6.67 42.60 -2.90
CA CYS A 148 6.88 41.32 -3.58
C CYS A 148 6.99 40.16 -2.58
N LEU A 149 7.78 40.33 -1.51
CA LEU A 149 7.84 39.34 -0.42
C LEU A 149 6.48 39.14 0.27
N GLY A 150 5.72 40.23 0.47
CA GLY A 150 4.37 40.17 1.02
C GLY A 150 3.41 39.36 0.13
N VAL A 151 3.48 39.55 -1.19
CA VAL A 151 2.68 38.78 -2.17
C VAL A 151 3.10 37.31 -2.17
N MET A 152 4.39 37.00 -2.19
CA MET A 152 4.88 35.61 -2.09
C MET A 152 4.39 34.93 -0.80
N ALA A 153 4.50 35.62 0.34
CA ALA A 153 4.03 35.11 1.63
C ALA A 153 2.51 34.89 1.63
N LEU A 154 1.74 35.83 1.05
CA LEU A 154 0.29 35.72 0.94
C LEU A 154 -0.12 34.53 0.06
N VAL A 155 0.55 34.32 -1.08
CA VAL A 155 0.33 33.16 -1.95
C VAL A 155 0.64 31.86 -1.21
N ALA A 156 1.80 31.76 -0.55
CA ALA A 156 2.17 30.59 0.23
C ALA A 156 1.17 30.28 1.35
N ILE A 157 0.79 31.29 2.14
CA ILE A 157 -0.18 31.14 3.24
C ILE A 157 -1.56 30.76 2.72
N SER A 158 -2.02 31.36 1.62
CA SER A 158 -3.34 31.05 1.04
C SER A 158 -3.42 29.61 0.54
N LEU A 159 -2.37 29.12 -0.11
CA LEU A 159 -2.28 27.72 -0.54
C LEU A 159 -2.19 26.76 0.65
N LEU A 160 -1.35 27.07 1.65
CA LEU A 160 -1.27 26.28 2.87
C LEU A 160 -2.62 26.20 3.59
N TYR A 161 -3.33 27.31 3.71
CA TYR A 161 -4.66 27.35 4.30
C TYR A 161 -5.67 26.54 3.48
N PHE A 162 -5.62 26.63 2.15
CA PHE A 162 -6.47 25.83 1.26
C PHE A 162 -6.24 24.32 1.44
N PHE A 163 -4.98 23.87 1.48
CA PHE A 163 -4.64 22.45 1.68
C PHE A 163 -4.95 21.97 3.10
N TRP A 164 -4.79 22.84 4.10
CA TRP A 164 -5.15 22.54 5.48
C TRP A 164 -6.67 22.34 5.62
N ARG A 165 -7.48 23.24 5.04
CA ARG A 165 -8.95 23.13 5.04
C ARG A 165 -9.45 21.90 4.30
N ARG A 166 -8.71 21.43 3.28
CA ARG A 166 -8.99 20.18 2.56
C ARG A 166 -8.57 18.92 3.33
N GLY A 167 -7.91 19.05 4.49
CA GLY A 167 -7.45 17.93 5.32
C GLY A 167 -6.20 17.23 4.78
N TRP A 168 -5.53 17.79 3.76
CA TRP A 168 -4.41 17.12 3.10
C TRP A 168 -3.15 17.12 3.98
N LEU A 169 -2.97 18.14 4.82
CA LEU A 169 -1.79 18.26 5.69
C LEU A 169 -1.89 17.38 6.94
N THR A 170 -3.08 17.20 7.51
CA THR A 170 -3.28 16.40 8.73
C THR A 170 -3.06 14.90 8.48
N ASN A 171 -3.51 14.39 7.32
CA ASN A 171 -3.33 12.97 6.98
C ASN A 171 -1.88 12.63 6.62
N SER A 172 -1.16 13.57 6.00
CA SER A 172 0.24 13.37 5.58
C SER A 172 1.24 13.39 6.74
N VAL A 173 0.95 14.13 7.82
CA VAL A 173 1.87 14.31 8.96
C VAL A 173 1.92 13.09 9.89
N ASN A 174 0.84 12.30 9.99
CA ASN A 174 0.88 11.04 10.74
C ASN A 174 1.83 10.02 10.08
N PHE A 175 1.83 9.94 8.74
CA PHE A 175 2.69 9.04 7.98
C PHE A 175 4.20 9.31 8.14
N GLN A 176 4.60 10.58 8.25
CA GLN A 176 6.01 10.95 8.46
C GLN A 176 6.53 10.52 9.85
N LYS A 177 5.62 10.32 10.81
CA LYS A 177 5.93 9.83 12.16
C LYS A 177 6.13 8.32 12.20
N ASP A 178 5.50 7.58 11.29
CA ASP A 178 5.61 6.12 11.19
C ASP A 178 6.82 5.65 10.36
N ILE A 179 7.33 6.45 9.42
CA ILE A 179 8.56 6.13 8.66
C ILE A 179 9.83 6.16 9.53
N HIS A 180 9.80 6.88 10.67
CA HIS A 180 10.95 7.03 11.58
C HIS A 180 10.89 6.14 12.83
N ARG A 181 10.01 5.15 12.87
CA ARG A 181 9.97 4.08 13.87
C ARG A 181 10.26 2.74 13.24
#